data_AF-A0A3D1ADK7-F1
#
_entry.id   AF-A0A3D1ADK7-F1
#
_cell.length_a   1.000
_cell.length_b   1.000
_cell.length_c   1.000
_cell.angle_alpha   90.00
_cell.angle_beta   90.00
_cell.angle_gamma   90.00
#
_symmetry.space_group_name_H-M   'P 1'
#
loop_
_entity.id
_entity.type
_entity.pdbx_description
1 polymer ?
#
loop_
_entity_poly.entity_id
_entity_poly.type
_entity_poly.pdbx_seq_one_letter_code
_entity_poly.pdbx_strand_id
1 'polypeptide(L)'
;MKIKTVLSFIQQIQKLEQDKDFVYFFRGHSLESFSIQPSIYREGNWIKSEDILFKELVSHNPEEFKECLINSHLKLTSSFMKWQ
;
A
#
# COMPACT_ATOMS: atom_id res chain seq x y z
N MET A 1 -13.98 15.64 11.34
CA MET A 1 -13.29 16.63 12.22
C MET A 1 -12.09 17.17 11.46
N LYS A 2 -12.02 18.48 11.19
CA LYS A 2 -10.88 19.08 10.46
C LYS A 2 -9.71 19.33 11.42
N ILE A 3 -8.56 18.72 11.14
CA ILE A 3 -7.32 18.90 11.91
C ILE A 3 -6.64 20.18 11.41
N LYS A 4 -6.42 21.14 12.32
CA LYS A 4 -5.90 22.48 11.97
C LYS A 4 -4.43 22.68 12.33
N THR A 5 -3.92 21.91 13.30
CA THR A 5 -2.54 22.04 13.80
C THR A 5 -1.89 20.68 13.94
N VAL A 6 -0.56 20.65 13.84
CA VAL A 6 0.25 19.43 14.06
C VAL A 6 0.00 18.85 15.46
N LEU A 7 -0.17 19.70 16.48
CA LEU A 7 -0.49 19.24 17.83
C LEU A 7 -1.84 18.49 17.88
N SER A 8 -2.87 19.06 17.25
CA SER A 8 -4.19 18.41 17.19
C SER A 8 -4.14 17.08 16.41
N PHE A 9 -3.23 16.95 15.44
CA PHE A 9 -2.99 15.70 14.72
C PHE A 9 -2.39 14.63 15.63
N ILE A 10 -1.30 14.96 16.33
CA ILE A 10 -0.60 14.04 17.23
C ILE A 10 -1.54 13.54 18.34
N GLN A 11 -2.33 14.43 18.93
CA GLN A 11 -3.32 14.08 19.95
C GLN A 11 -4.40 13.11 19.46
N GLN A 12 -4.73 13.13 18.16
CA GLN A 12 -5.68 12.18 17.58
C GLN A 12 -5.02 10.83 17.31
N ILE A 13 -3.77 10.82 16.82
CA ILE A 13 -3.01 9.58 16.61
C ILE A 13 -2.81 8.85 17.93
N GLN A 14 -2.50 9.56 19.01
CA GLN A 14 -2.29 8.97 20.34
C GLN A 14 -3.52 8.28 20.91
N LYS A 15 -4.73 8.56 20.40
CA LYS A 15 -5.97 7.89 20.81
C LYS A 15 -6.21 6.58 20.07
N LEU A 16 -5.50 6.33 18.98
CA LEU A 16 -5.62 5.08 18.25
C LEU A 16 -5.01 3.97 19.12
N GLU A 17 -5.78 2.94 19.40
CA GLU A 17 -5.25 1.76 20.07
C GLU A 17 -4.23 1.09 19.16
N GLN A 18 -3.01 0.95 19.66
CA GLN A 18 -1.96 0.28 18.93
C GLN A 18 -2.07 -1.21 19.19
N ASP A 19 -2.56 -1.95 18.19
CA ASP A 19 -2.46 -3.40 18.20
C ASP A 19 -0.98 -3.79 18.14
N LYS A 20 -0.57 -4.69 19.04
CA LYS A 20 0.84 -5.14 19.15
C LYS A 20 1.25 -6.02 17.98
N ASP A 21 0.28 -6.63 17.30
CA ASP A 21 0.54 -7.55 16.20
C ASP A 21 0.60 -6.83 14.84
N PHE A 22 0.25 -5.54 14.80
CA PHE A 22 0.16 -4.77 13.56
C PHE A 22 0.96 -3.46 13.61
N VAL A 23 1.57 -3.12 12.49
CA VAL A 23 2.23 -1.82 12.28
C VAL A 23 1.37 -1.00 11.34
N TYR A 24 0.84 0.11 11.82
CA TYR A 24 0.04 1.02 11.01
C TYR A 24 0.92 1.96 10.19
N PHE A 25 0.64 2.05 8.90
CA PHE A 25 1.31 2.98 7.99
C PHE A 25 0.34 4.04 7.52
N PHE A 26 0.56 5.28 7.94
CA PHE A 26 -0.24 6.41 7.48
C PHE A 26 0.32 6.93 6.15
N ARG A 27 -0.45 6.78 5.08
CA ARG A 27 -0.19 7.47 3.80
C ARG A 27 -1.23 8.57 3.63
N GLY A 28 -0.77 9.82 3.71
CA GLY A 28 -1.63 10.98 3.58
C GLY A 28 -2.03 11.24 2.13
N HIS A 29 -3.23 11.75 1.93
CA HIS A 29 -3.67 12.37 0.69
C HIS A 29 -4.43 13.66 1.03
N SER A 30 -4.17 14.75 0.29
CA SER A 30 -4.76 16.07 0.58
C SER A 30 -6.25 16.17 0.21
N LEU A 31 -6.69 15.31 -0.71
CA LEU A 31 -8.08 15.23 -1.17
C LEU A 31 -8.90 14.29 -0.28
N GLU A 32 -9.98 14.79 0.29
CA GLU A 32 -10.89 14.05 1.18
C GLU A 32 -11.63 12.91 0.45
N SER A 33 -11.92 13.07 -0.85
CA SER A 33 -12.56 12.03 -1.68
C SER A 33 -11.60 10.96 -2.18
N PHE A 34 -10.34 10.97 -1.76
CA PHE A 34 -9.36 10.01 -2.25
C PHE A 34 -9.58 8.64 -1.61
N SER A 35 -9.89 7.65 -2.44
CA SER A 35 -10.01 6.26 -1.99
C SER A 35 -8.64 5.66 -1.65
N ILE A 36 -8.57 4.92 -0.56
CA ILE A 36 -7.40 4.11 -0.18
C ILE A 36 -7.43 2.81 -1.01
N GLN A 37 -7.15 2.97 -2.29
CA GLN A 37 -7.13 1.88 -3.26
C GLN A 37 -5.69 1.66 -3.76
N PRO A 38 -5.20 0.42 -3.83
CA PRO A 38 -3.91 0.13 -4.45
C PRO A 38 -3.85 0.66 -5.88
N SER A 39 -2.67 1.15 -6.30
CA SER A 39 -2.50 1.81 -7.60
C SER A 39 -2.97 0.94 -8.77
N ILE A 40 -2.72 -0.36 -8.73
CA ILE A 40 -3.10 -1.31 -9.78
C ILE A 40 -4.61 -1.38 -10.04
N TYR A 41 -5.43 -1.08 -9.04
CA TYR A 41 -6.89 -1.08 -9.18
C TYR A 41 -7.44 0.28 -9.60
N ARG A 42 -6.65 1.35 -9.56
CA ARG A 42 -7.15 2.71 -9.83
C ARG A 42 -7.53 2.92 -11.28
N GLU A 43 -6.87 2.21 -12.19
CA GLU A 43 -7.19 2.19 -13.61
C GLU A 43 -7.69 0.79 -14.00
N GLY A 44 -8.83 0.73 -14.69
CA GLY A 44 -9.59 -0.52 -14.89
C GLY A 44 -8.86 -1.58 -15.71
N ASN A 45 -7.82 -1.18 -16.46
CA ASN A 45 -7.05 -2.08 -17.32
C ASN A 45 -5.72 -2.54 -16.71
N TRP A 46 -5.22 -1.89 -15.66
CA TRP A 46 -3.90 -2.24 -15.10
C TRP A 46 -3.89 -3.61 -14.43
N ILE A 47 -4.98 -3.96 -13.73
CA ILE A 47 -5.12 -5.28 -13.13
C ILE A 47 -5.14 -6.41 -14.17
N LYS A 48 -5.67 -6.15 -15.37
CA LYS A 48 -5.68 -7.15 -16.45
C LYS A 48 -4.29 -7.41 -17.01
N SER A 49 -3.41 -6.43 -16.90
CA SER A 49 -2.00 -6.49 -17.34
C SER A 49 -1.03 -6.59 -16.17
N GLU A 50 -1.48 -7.09 -15.00
CA GLU A 50 -0.65 -7.24 -13.80
C GLU A 50 0.61 -8.06 -14.10
N ASP A 51 0.48 -9.12 -14.89
CA ASP A 51 1.58 -10.00 -15.23
C ASP A 51 2.68 -9.27 -16.03
N ILE A 52 2.29 -8.37 -16.93
CA ILE A 52 3.21 -7.54 -17.70
C ILE A 52 3.88 -6.54 -16.77
N LEU A 53 3.10 -5.82 -15.95
CA LEU A 53 3.63 -4.86 -14.98
C LEU A 53 4.64 -5.49 -14.03
N PHE A 54 4.35 -6.70 -13.55
CA PHE A 54 5.25 -7.43 -12.67
C PHE A 54 6.55 -7.82 -13.37
N LYS A 55 6.49 -8.37 -14.59
CA LYS A 55 7.67 -8.72 -15.38
C LYS A 55 8.55 -7.50 -15.65
N GLU A 56 7.94 -6.38 -16.04
CA GLU A 56 8.64 -5.12 -16.25
C GLU A 56 9.33 -4.64 -14.97
N LEU A 57 8.64 -4.65 -13.83
CA LEU A 57 9.16 -4.21 -12.54
C LEU A 57 10.38 -5.05 -12.10
N VAL A 58 10.30 -6.38 -12.23
CA VAL A 58 11.40 -7.30 -11.92
C VAL A 58 12.57 -7.11 -12.89
N SER A 59 12.29 -6.91 -14.18
CA SER A 59 13.32 -6.68 -15.20
C SER A 59 14.08 -5.38 -14.97
N HIS A 60 13.41 -4.34 -14.48
CA HIS A 60 14.04 -3.04 -14.21
C HIS A 60 14.83 -3.02 -12.90
N ASN A 61 14.40 -3.78 -11.88
CA ASN A 61 14.98 -3.72 -10.53
C ASN A 61 15.38 -5.11 -9.99
N PRO A 62 16.19 -5.90 -10.71
CA PRO A 62 16.40 -7.32 -10.39
C PRO A 62 16.99 -7.56 -8.99
N GLU A 63 17.85 -6.67 -8.50
CA GLU A 63 18.44 -6.80 -7.15
C GLU A 63 17.40 -6.64 -6.03
N GLU A 64 16.36 -5.81 -6.22
CA GLU A 64 15.27 -5.67 -5.25
C GLU A 64 14.41 -6.95 -5.15
N PHE A 65 14.37 -7.74 -6.23
CA PHE A 65 13.58 -8.97 -6.32
C PHE A 65 14.39 -10.25 -6.11
N LYS A 66 15.67 -10.14 -5.74
CA LYS A 66 16.58 -11.28 -5.57
C LYS A 66 16.11 -12.29 -4.52
N GLU A 67 15.43 -11.81 -3.47
CA GLU A 67 14.84 -12.65 -2.41
C GLU A 67 13.36 -12.97 -2.65
N CYS A 68 12.76 -12.44 -3.72
CA CYS A 68 11.40 -12.76 -4.12
C CYS A 68 11.39 -14.17 -4.74
N LEU A 69 11.22 -15.19 -3.90
CA LEU A 69 11.01 -16.56 -4.36
C LEU A 69 9.82 -16.58 -5.33
N ILE A 70 10.13 -16.88 -6.58
CA ILE A 70 9.27 -16.88 -7.78
C ILE A 70 8.23 -18.00 -7.66
N ASN A 71 7.35 -17.92 -6.66
CA ASN A 71 6.12 -18.69 -6.64
C ASN A 71 5.08 -17.84 -7.37
N SER A 72 5.06 -18.03 -8.68
CA SER A 72 4.41 -17.26 -9.74
C SER A 72 2.88 -17.19 -9.69
N HIS A 73 2.25 -17.41 -8.54
CA HIS A 73 0.78 -17.43 -8.51
C HIS A 73 0.06 -16.66 -7.39
N LEU A 74 0.68 -16.20 -6.30
CA LEU A 74 -0.15 -15.74 -5.16
C LEU A 74 0.41 -14.65 -4.22
N LYS A 75 1.42 -13.86 -4.59
CA LYS A 75 2.10 -12.99 -3.60
C LYS A 75 1.90 -11.48 -3.70
N LEU A 76 1.51 -10.90 -4.83
CA LEU A 76 1.29 -9.44 -4.86
C LEU A 76 0.01 -9.08 -4.13
N THR A 77 -1.10 -9.80 -4.34
CA THR A 77 -2.35 -9.53 -3.62
C THR A 77 -2.28 -9.88 -2.14
N SER A 78 -1.56 -10.94 -1.73
CA SER A 78 -1.48 -11.33 -0.31
C SER A 78 -0.47 -10.49 0.50
N SER A 79 0.63 -10.03 -0.09
CA SER A 79 1.50 -9.04 0.55
C SER A 79 0.89 -7.65 0.54
N PHE A 80 0.03 -7.28 -0.41
CA PHE A 80 -0.64 -5.97 -0.37
C PHE A 80 -1.92 -5.97 0.48
N MET A 81 -2.65 -7.09 0.57
CA MET A 81 -3.83 -7.24 1.44
C MET A 81 -3.50 -7.49 2.91
N LYS A 82 -2.29 -7.95 3.26
CA LYS A 82 -1.81 -7.91 4.65
C LYS A 82 -1.48 -6.49 5.14
N TRP A 83 -1.63 -5.49 4.27
CA TRP A 83 -1.41 -4.06 4.54
C TRP A 83 -2.70 -3.23 4.50
N GLN A 84 -3.87 -3.87 4.65
CA GLN A 84 -5.14 -3.23 4.97
C GLN A 84 -5.69 -3.81 6.27
#